data_AF-A0A9E0Q0B3-F1
#
_entry.id   AF-A0A9E0Q0B3-F1
#
_cell.length_a   1.000
_cell.length_b   1.000
_cell.length_c   1.000
_cell.angle_alpha   90.00
_cell.angle_beta   90.00
_cell.angle_gamma   90.00
#
_symmetry.space_group_name_H-M   'P 1'
#
loop_
_entity.id
_entity.type
_entity.pdbx_description
1 polymer ?
#
loop_
_entity_poly.entity_id
_entity_poly.type
_entity_poly.pdbx_seq_one_letter_code
_entity_poly.pdbx_strand_id
1 'polypeptide(L)'
;MKVLRLHPGKERSLLRRHPWIFESAIARGGADSGETVKVESHAGEFLAWAAFSPQSRIRARAWSFDADQRIDAAFFDATCASAIAARSRFDIQSDAMRLVHGESDGLPGLVVDRYGDTLVAQFLSAGTQRWKAVLADALLRHTGLERL
;
A
#
# COMPACT_ATOMS: atom_id res chain seq x y z
N MET A 1 -3.56 -18.49 4.50
CA MET A 1 -3.08 -17.26 3.83
C MET A 1 -2.88 -17.58 2.36
N LYS A 2 -3.45 -16.80 1.43
CA LYS A 2 -3.36 -17.08 -0.01
C LYS A 2 -1.98 -16.67 -0.56
N VAL A 3 -1.52 -17.37 -1.60
CA VAL A 3 -0.18 -17.22 -2.18
C VAL A 3 -0.28 -16.96 -3.67
N LEU A 4 0.48 -15.98 -4.17
CA LEU A 4 0.76 -15.78 -5.59
C LEU A 4 2.16 -16.29 -5.90
N ARG A 5 2.29 -17.12 -6.93
CA ARG A 5 3.58 -17.58 -7.43
C ARG A 5 3.87 -16.95 -8.78
N LEU A 6 5.07 -16.40 -8.92
CA LEU A 6 5.51 -15.75 -10.16
C LEU A 6 6.08 -16.77 -11.17
N HIS A 7 6.01 -16.40 -12.46
CA HIS A 7 6.77 -17.10 -13.49
C HIS A 7 8.29 -16.96 -13.26
N PRO A 8 9.13 -17.93 -13.69
CA PRO A 8 10.57 -17.82 -13.61
C PRO A 8 11.10 -16.50 -14.21
N GLY A 9 11.98 -15.81 -13.50
CA GLY A 9 12.60 -14.57 -13.94
C GLY A 9 11.75 -13.31 -13.79
N LYS A 10 10.48 -13.43 -13.37
CA LYS A 10 9.58 -12.29 -13.13
C LYS A 10 9.69 -11.71 -11.71
N GLU A 11 10.50 -12.32 -10.85
CA GLU A 11 10.82 -11.83 -9.50
C GLU A 11 11.78 -10.63 -9.48
N ARG A 12 12.51 -10.38 -10.58
CA ARG A 12 13.58 -9.37 -10.65
C ARG A 12 13.14 -7.96 -10.22
N SER A 13 11.92 -7.55 -10.53
CA SER A 13 11.39 -6.24 -10.12
C SER A 13 11.15 -6.17 -8.62
N LEU A 14 10.60 -7.22 -8.00
CA LEU A 14 10.39 -7.27 -6.55
C LEU A 14 11.70 -7.39 -5.78
N LEU A 15 12.71 -8.08 -6.32
CA LEU A 15 14.05 -8.11 -5.73
C LEU A 15 14.70 -6.72 -5.67
N ARG A 16 14.29 -5.81 -6.56
CA ARG A 16 14.66 -4.38 -6.54
C ARG A 16 13.64 -3.51 -5.80
N ARG A 17 12.73 -4.14 -5.04
CA ARG A 17 11.67 -3.50 -4.25
C ARG A 17 10.69 -2.66 -5.08
N HIS A 18 10.50 -3.00 -6.36
CA HIS A 18 9.43 -2.39 -7.14
C HIS A 18 8.06 -2.85 -6.60
N PRO A 19 7.12 -1.94 -6.30
CA PRO A 19 5.90 -2.30 -5.58
C PRO A 19 4.86 -3.02 -6.45
N TRP A 20 4.95 -2.93 -7.78
CA TRP A 20 3.92 -3.49 -8.66
C TRP A 20 4.26 -4.89 -9.15
N ILE A 21 3.26 -5.76 -9.10
CA ILE A 21 3.24 -7.08 -9.72
C ILE A 21 2.18 -7.06 -10.82
N PHE A 22 2.60 -7.17 -12.08
CA PHE A 22 1.70 -7.21 -13.22
C PHE A 22 1.04 -8.58 -13.38
N GLU A 23 -0.15 -8.62 -13.98
CA GLU A 23 -0.88 -9.88 -14.19
C GLU A 23 -0.08 -10.91 -14.99
N SER A 24 0.71 -10.46 -15.97
CA SER A 24 1.56 -11.30 -16.81
C SER A 24 2.77 -11.89 -16.06
N ALA A 25 3.03 -11.45 -14.82
CA ALA A 25 4.05 -12.03 -13.97
C ALA A 25 3.53 -13.22 -13.14
N ILE A 26 2.21 -13.34 -12.95
CA ILE A 26 1.60 -14.37 -12.10
C ILE A 26 1.50 -15.69 -12.87
N ALA A 27 2.17 -16.73 -12.38
CA ALA A 27 2.04 -18.08 -12.90
C ALA A 27 0.81 -18.80 -12.33
N ARG A 28 0.54 -18.62 -11.03
CA ARG A 28 -0.63 -19.21 -10.36
C ARG A 28 -0.95 -18.51 -9.05
N GLY A 29 -2.17 -18.75 -8.57
CA GLY A 29 -2.70 -18.19 -7.33
C GLY A 29 -3.73 -17.10 -7.61
N GLY A 30 -4.38 -16.67 -6.55
CA GLY A 30 -5.43 -15.67 -6.59
C GLY A 30 -5.97 -15.43 -5.20
N ALA A 31 -6.78 -14.38 -5.06
CA ALA A 31 -7.36 -13.98 -3.79
C ALA A 31 -8.58 -13.09 -4.00
N ASP A 32 -9.22 -12.68 -2.92
CA ASP A 32 -10.35 -11.75 -2.99
C ASP A 32 -9.83 -10.32 -3.18
N SER A 33 -10.69 -9.43 -3.64
CA SER A 33 -10.32 -8.03 -3.88
C SER A 33 -9.74 -7.38 -2.61
N GLY A 34 -8.52 -6.84 -2.73
CA GLY A 34 -7.77 -6.18 -1.69
C GLY A 34 -7.14 -7.09 -0.64
N GLU A 35 -7.43 -8.40 -0.67
CA GLU A 35 -6.90 -9.35 0.30
C GLU A 35 -5.37 -9.36 0.29
N THR A 36 -4.76 -9.45 1.47
CA THR A 36 -3.31 -9.57 1.59
C THR A 36 -2.88 -10.99 1.27
N VAL A 37 -1.91 -11.11 0.38
CA VAL A 37 -1.34 -12.36 -0.12
C VAL A 37 0.17 -12.39 0.05
N LYS A 38 0.72 -13.60 0.20
CA LYS A 38 2.16 -13.84 0.08
C LYS A 38 2.54 -13.89 -1.39
N VAL A 39 3.59 -13.19 -1.80
CA VAL A 39 4.16 -13.32 -3.16
C VAL A 39 5.44 -14.13 -3.06
N GLU A 40 5.55 -15.16 -3.91
CA GLU A 40 6.70 -16.05 -3.96
C GLU A 40 7.32 -16.14 -5.36
N SER A 41 8.63 -16.38 -5.41
CA SER A 41 9.34 -16.72 -6.64
C SER A 41 8.86 -18.07 -7.18
N HIS A 42 9.23 -18.41 -8.42
CA HIS A 42 8.99 -19.75 -8.97
C HIS A 42 9.54 -20.86 -8.06
N ALA A 43 10.67 -20.61 -7.39
CA ALA A 43 11.33 -21.55 -6.48
C ALA A 43 10.68 -21.62 -5.09
N GLY A 44 9.68 -20.77 -4.81
CA GLY A 44 8.97 -20.71 -3.52
C GLY A 44 9.59 -19.77 -2.50
N GLU A 45 10.57 -18.95 -2.88
CA GLU A 45 11.18 -17.97 -1.99
C GLU A 45 10.22 -16.80 -1.76
N PHE A 46 10.16 -16.28 -0.53
CA PHE A 46 9.37 -15.08 -0.23
C PHE A 46 9.91 -13.87 -0.98
N LEU A 47 9.00 -13.07 -1.54
CA LEU A 47 9.33 -11.80 -2.21
C LEU A 47 8.67 -10.60 -1.56
N ALA A 48 7.39 -10.69 -1.21
CA ALA A 48 6.65 -9.59 -0.59
C ALA A 48 5.30 -10.04 0.01
N TRP A 49 4.80 -9.24 0.94
CA TRP A 49 3.37 -9.15 1.24
C TRP A 49 2.71 -8.14 0.32
N ALA A 50 1.57 -8.47 -0.30
CA ALA A 50 0.93 -7.61 -1.28
C ALA A 50 -0.61 -7.67 -1.19
N ALA A 51 -1.31 -6.62 -1.63
CA ALA A 51 -2.75 -6.66 -1.84
C ALA A 51 -3.09 -7.12 -3.25
N PHE A 52 -4.01 -8.08 -3.37
CA PHE A 52 -4.47 -8.60 -4.66
C PHE A 52 -5.56 -7.74 -5.29
N SER A 53 -5.51 -7.57 -6.61
CA SER A 53 -6.47 -6.80 -7.41
C SER A 53 -6.99 -7.65 -8.59
N PRO A 54 -8.15 -8.34 -8.45
CA PRO A 54 -8.65 -9.31 -9.44
C PRO A 54 -9.06 -8.72 -10.79
N GLN A 55 -9.19 -7.40 -10.91
CA GLN A 55 -9.59 -6.72 -12.15
C GLN A 55 -8.50 -5.80 -12.73
N SER A 56 -7.36 -5.65 -12.04
CA SER A 56 -6.30 -4.73 -12.47
C SER A 56 -5.17 -5.43 -13.22
N ARG A 57 -4.59 -4.76 -14.22
CA ARG A 57 -3.32 -5.18 -14.83
C ARG A 57 -2.17 -5.14 -13.84
N ILE A 58 -2.20 -4.23 -12.86
CA ILE A 58 -1.33 -4.29 -11.68
C ILE A 58 -2.02 -5.24 -10.69
N ARG A 59 -1.77 -6.53 -10.92
CA ARG A 59 -2.46 -7.65 -10.27
C ARG A 59 -2.27 -7.67 -8.76
N ALA A 60 -1.13 -7.18 -8.28
CA ALA A 60 -0.91 -6.94 -6.87
C ALA A 60 0.03 -5.75 -6.64
N ARG A 61 -0.12 -5.10 -5.48
CA ARG A 61 0.79 -4.03 -5.01
C ARG A 61 1.38 -4.43 -3.67
N ALA A 62 2.70 -4.37 -3.54
CA ALA A 62 3.43 -4.77 -2.35
C ALA A 62 3.23 -3.77 -1.20
N TRP A 63 2.90 -4.29 -0.03
CA TRP A 63 2.89 -3.55 1.24
C TRP A 63 4.26 -3.56 1.90
N SER A 64 4.89 -4.73 1.94
CA SER A 64 6.16 -4.93 2.61
C SER A 64 6.98 -6.00 1.92
N PHE A 65 8.30 -5.83 1.97
CA PHE A 65 9.30 -6.80 1.52
C PHE A 65 9.97 -7.52 2.71
N ASP A 66 9.50 -7.27 3.92
CA ASP A 66 9.92 -7.96 5.15
C ASP A 66 9.00 -9.17 5.39
N ALA A 67 9.62 -10.35 5.49
CA ALA A 67 8.91 -11.61 5.68
C ALA A 67 8.21 -11.69 7.05
N ASP A 68 8.78 -11.02 8.06
CA ASP A 68 8.28 -11.07 9.44
C ASP A 68 7.22 -9.98 9.70
N GLN A 69 7.01 -9.06 8.75
CA GLN A 69 6.02 -8.01 8.86
C GLN A 69 4.59 -8.57 8.80
N ARG A 70 3.83 -8.36 9.87
CA ARG A 70 2.39 -8.58 9.89
C ARG A 70 1.67 -7.41 9.22
N ILE A 71 0.78 -7.71 8.27
CA ILE A 71 -0.07 -6.71 7.60
C ILE A 71 -1.44 -6.69 8.27
N ASP A 72 -1.59 -5.80 9.24
CA ASP A 72 -2.82 -5.59 10.00
C ASP A 72 -3.07 -4.09 10.26
N ALA A 73 -4.05 -3.79 11.11
CA ALA A 73 -4.41 -2.40 11.38
C ALA A 73 -3.27 -1.59 11.99
N ALA A 74 -2.40 -2.20 12.81
CA ALA A 74 -1.26 -1.52 13.41
C ALA A 74 -0.20 -1.17 12.35
N PHE A 75 0.02 -2.05 11.37
CA PHE A 75 0.88 -1.75 10.23
C PHE A 75 0.40 -0.51 9.45
N PHE A 76 -0.89 -0.45 9.11
CA PHE A 76 -1.43 0.68 8.35
C PHE A 76 -1.42 1.99 9.15
N ASP A 77 -1.72 1.92 10.46
CA ASP A 77 -1.63 3.06 11.36
C ASP A 77 -0.20 3.65 11.39
N ALA A 78 0.80 2.81 11.65
CA ALA A 78 2.20 3.22 11.69
C ALA A 78 2.70 3.76 10.34
N THR A 79 2.26 3.14 9.23
CA THR A 79 2.63 3.60 7.88
C THR A 79 2.02 4.97 7.59
N CYS A 80 0.76 5.20 7.96
CA CYS A 80 0.11 6.52 7.86
C CYS A 80 0.83 7.58 8.71
N ALA A 81 1.15 7.26 9.96
CA ALA A 81 1.89 8.15 10.85
C ALA A 81 3.24 8.55 10.25
N SER A 82 4.00 7.58 9.74
CA SER A 82 5.30 7.82 9.10
C SER A 82 5.17 8.71 7.86
N ALA A 83 4.15 8.47 7.02
CA ALA A 83 3.86 9.29 5.86
C ALA A 83 3.60 10.75 6.28
N ILE A 84 2.64 10.99 7.18
CA ILE A 84 2.29 12.33 7.65
C ILE A 84 3.50 13.04 8.30
N ALA A 85 4.22 12.34 9.18
CA ALA A 85 5.39 12.89 9.86
C ALA A 85 6.51 13.30 8.89
N ALA A 86 6.66 12.60 7.76
CA ALA A 86 7.68 12.93 6.77
C ALA A 86 7.48 14.33 6.14
N ARG A 87 6.28 14.92 6.21
CA ARG A 87 6.02 16.26 5.65
C ARG A 87 6.66 17.36 6.47
N SER A 88 6.89 17.14 7.77
CA SER A 88 7.61 18.06 8.66
C SER A 88 9.07 18.31 8.25
N ARG A 89 9.62 17.49 7.35
CA ARG A 89 10.98 17.67 6.80
C ARG A 89 11.06 18.77 5.76
N PHE A 90 9.92 19.26 5.28
CA PHE A 90 9.83 20.33 4.31
C PHE A 90 9.31 21.58 4.99
N ASP A 91 9.89 22.73 4.67
CA ASP A 91 9.43 24.04 5.16
C ASP A 91 8.21 24.53 4.36
N ILE A 92 7.09 23.82 4.50
CA ILE A 92 5.85 24.12 3.77
C ILE A 92 5.07 25.19 4.54
N GLN A 93 5.16 26.43 4.06
CA GLN A 93 4.40 27.58 4.57
C GLN A 93 2.99 27.63 3.97
N SER A 94 2.19 26.56 4.17
CA SER A 94 0.82 26.43 3.65
C SER A 94 0.00 25.44 4.47
N ASP A 95 -1.31 25.67 4.53
CA ASP A 95 -2.31 24.73 5.07
C ASP A 95 -2.85 23.76 4.00
N ALA A 96 -2.35 23.84 2.76
CA ALA A 96 -2.65 22.94 1.68
C ALA A 96 -1.41 22.12 1.28
N MET A 97 -1.47 20.79 1.44
CA MET A 97 -0.33 19.92 1.14
C MET A 97 -0.74 18.46 0.93
N ARG A 98 0.09 17.71 0.20
CA ARG A 98 -0.03 16.27 0.11
C ARG A 98 0.53 15.57 1.35
N LEU A 99 -0.33 14.84 2.05
CA LEU A 99 0.03 14.06 3.22
C LEU A 99 0.44 12.63 2.90
N VAL A 100 -0.15 12.01 1.86
CA VAL A 100 0.20 10.65 1.41
C VAL A 100 0.27 10.62 -0.12
N HIS A 101 1.35 10.06 -0.66
CA HIS A 101 1.67 9.98 -2.08
C HIS A 101 1.92 8.53 -2.52
N GLY A 102 0.93 7.66 -2.30
CA GLY A 102 0.88 6.32 -2.85
C GLY A 102 2.05 5.44 -2.45
N GLU A 103 2.67 4.82 -3.45
CA GLU A 103 3.81 3.92 -3.32
C GLU A 103 5.00 4.56 -2.60
N SER A 104 5.25 5.85 -2.82
CA SER A 104 6.39 6.58 -2.24
C SER A 104 6.33 6.65 -0.71
N ASP A 105 5.14 6.48 -0.15
CA ASP A 105 4.88 6.53 1.28
C ASP A 105 4.44 5.18 1.86
N GLY A 106 4.66 4.08 1.14
CA GLY A 106 4.33 2.74 1.61
C GLY A 106 2.83 2.40 1.58
N LEU A 107 1.99 3.26 0.99
CA LEU A 107 0.54 3.04 0.84
C LEU A 107 0.13 3.03 -0.65
N PRO A 108 0.56 2.04 -1.45
CA PRO A 108 0.26 1.98 -2.89
C PRO A 108 -1.22 2.18 -3.24
N GLY A 109 -1.50 3.22 -4.03
CA GLY A 109 -2.86 3.59 -4.41
C GLY A 109 -3.67 4.31 -3.32
N LEU A 110 -3.03 4.94 -2.34
CA LEU A 110 -3.65 5.94 -1.48
C LEU A 110 -3.03 7.31 -1.77
N VAL A 111 -3.86 8.30 -2.07
CA VAL A 111 -3.46 9.70 -2.12
C VAL A 111 -4.28 10.47 -1.11
N VAL A 112 -3.64 11.29 -0.29
CA VAL A 112 -4.33 12.15 0.68
C VAL A 112 -3.76 13.54 0.60
N ASP A 113 -4.63 14.49 0.30
CA ASP A 113 -4.32 15.92 0.28
C ASP A 113 -5.07 16.60 1.43
N ARG A 114 -4.41 17.53 2.10
CA ARG A 114 -5.00 18.43 3.11
C ARG A 114 -5.28 19.77 2.46
N TYR A 115 -6.45 20.33 2.76
CA TYR A 115 -6.84 21.70 2.43
C TYR A 115 -7.45 22.34 3.69
N GLY A 116 -6.66 23.12 4.42
CA GLY A 116 -7.10 23.75 5.66
C GLY A 116 -7.44 22.73 6.74
N ASP A 117 -8.72 22.64 7.09
CA ASP A 117 -9.29 21.74 8.10
C ASP A 117 -9.81 20.40 7.52
N THR A 118 -9.73 20.24 6.20
CA THR A 118 -10.36 19.13 5.48
C THR A 118 -9.32 18.27 4.78
N LEU A 119 -9.44 16.96 4.94
CA LEU A 119 -8.70 15.96 4.17
C LEU A 119 -9.51 15.54 2.95
N VAL A 120 -8.81 15.24 1.85
CA VAL A 120 -9.38 14.64 0.65
C VAL A 120 -8.59 13.38 0.34
N ALA A 121 -9.21 12.22 0.51
CA ALA A 121 -8.57 10.93 0.29
C ALA A 121 -9.09 10.20 -0.96
N GLN A 122 -8.16 9.71 -1.77
CA GLN A 122 -8.43 8.89 -2.95
C GLN A 122 -7.90 7.47 -2.72
N PHE A 123 -8.81 6.50 -2.72
CA PHE A 123 -8.50 5.07 -2.61
C PHE A 123 -8.53 4.45 -4.01
N LEU A 124 -7.36 4.38 -4.64
CA LEU A 124 -7.19 4.05 -6.06
C LEU A 124 -6.75 2.60 -6.29
N SER A 125 -6.68 1.78 -5.25
CA SER A 125 -6.38 0.35 -5.37
C SER A 125 -7.31 -0.50 -4.51
N ALA A 126 -7.47 -1.77 -4.89
CA ALA A 126 -8.28 -2.71 -4.12
C ALA A 126 -7.75 -2.89 -2.69
N GLY A 127 -6.42 -2.83 -2.52
CA GLY A 127 -5.77 -2.96 -1.22
C GLY A 127 -6.13 -1.84 -0.26
N THR A 128 -5.95 -0.60 -0.68
CA THR A 128 -6.28 0.57 0.14
C THR A 128 -7.79 0.67 0.36
N GLN A 129 -8.60 0.27 -0.62
CA GLN A 129 -10.05 0.21 -0.46
C GLN A 129 -10.49 -0.81 0.61
N ARG A 130 -9.86 -1.99 0.68
CA ARG A 130 -10.17 -2.98 1.74
C ARG A 130 -9.87 -2.43 3.14
N TRP A 131 -8.79 -1.67 3.28
CA TRP A 131 -8.37 -1.07 4.55
C TRP A 131 -8.91 0.35 4.77
N LYS A 132 -9.92 0.78 4.00
CA LYS A 132 -10.41 2.16 3.98
C LYS A 132 -10.77 2.69 5.38
N ALA A 133 -11.52 1.93 6.17
CA ALA A 133 -11.92 2.36 7.51
C ALA A 133 -10.71 2.59 8.43
N VAL A 134 -9.79 1.63 8.48
CA VAL A 134 -8.55 1.71 9.28
C VAL A 134 -7.69 2.90 8.85
N LEU A 135 -7.53 3.10 7.54
CA LEU A 135 -6.76 4.21 6.99
C LEU A 135 -7.43 5.55 7.27
N ALA A 136 -8.75 5.66 7.12
CA ALA A 136 -9.51 6.86 7.44
C ALA A 136 -9.34 7.26 8.92
N ASP A 137 -9.49 6.30 9.84
CA ASP A 137 -9.31 6.55 11.27
C ASP A 137 -7.88 6.97 11.61
N ALA A 138 -6.87 6.33 10.99
CA ALA A 138 -5.47 6.70 11.17
C ALA A 138 -5.20 8.13 10.66
N LEU A 139 -5.72 8.50 9.50
CA LEU A 139 -5.56 9.84 8.94
C LEU A 139 -6.13 10.92 9.86
N LEU A 140 -7.36 10.75 10.35
CA LEU A 140 -7.98 11.69 11.29
C LEU A 140 -7.16 11.77 12.59
N ARG A 141 -6.76 10.62 13.15
CA ARG A 141 -5.96 10.55 14.39
C ARG A 141 -4.62 11.27 14.28
N HIS A 142 -3.86 11.01 13.23
CA HIS A 142 -2.50 11.54 13.07
C HIS A 142 -2.45 12.97 12.55
N THR A 143 -3.56 13.50 12.02
CA THR A 143 -3.67 14.91 11.62
C THR A 143 -4.38 15.78 12.66
N GLY A 144 -5.18 15.17 13.55
CA GLY A 144 -6.04 15.88 14.49
C GLY A 144 -7.24 16.60 13.83
N LEU A 145 -7.53 16.28 12.56
CA LEU A 145 -8.65 16.86 11.82
C LEU A 145 -9.90 15.96 11.96
N GLU A 146 -11.07 16.55 11.73
CA GLU A 146 -12.37 15.87 11.88
C GLU A 146 -13.06 15.58 10.53
N ARG A 147 -12.53 16.11 9.42
CA ARG A 147 -13.17 16.07 8.10
C ARG A 147 -12.28 15.34 7.09
N LEU A 148 -12.83 14.31 6.44
CA LEU A 148 -12.19 13.46 5.43
C LEU A 148 -13.15 13.09 4.30
#